data_AF-A0A7C4W249-F1
#
_entry.id   AF-A0A7C4W249-F1
#
_cell.length_a   1.000
_cell.length_b   1.000
_cell.length_c   1.000
_cell.angle_alpha   90.00
_cell.angle_beta   90.00
_cell.angle_gamma   90.00
#
_symmetry.space_group_name_H-M   'P 1'
#
loop_
_entity.id
_entity.type
_entity.pdbx_description
1 polymer ?
#
loop_
_entity_poly.entity_id
_entity_poly.type
_entity_poly.pdbx_seq_one_letter_code
_entity_poly.pdbx_strand_id
1 'polypeptide(L)'
;MPEGGIAMTEASLTRTWKVTLLTPLHLGDGVKLQYNVDYMVQNGSIEVIDFDGLAEQLADTPQAINDLSKSIRLDQIVRDYKLTVPHLYTMKSTAGSSPKEIRSFLKNAYGEPYLAGSSLKGAIHTALWTGLDRTGLPRQRAANEKDYKAGFKKAVEHMGGKDPYHMFIRPLQISDSMGVVAQGNIVCEEIKFFNLQSGDAPGWKDFQTRKTIDDFKNAIGMHVETLRAGTELILQAHIDKLLAEDAVRDAAGITRCEEVTDFDRMAARIQAHSKYIAEREKAFFGRYHTASRDKAPIQSVVGFYEDLIQAIEKTSQNRGAFILRLAWGSGWRGMTGDWIGDEDMAFLREKGYVKLGKEGVEIFPKTRRLAIDPKNNTPSLPLGWVLVEPVEARSFRLKPIATMQQTATVEEPSAIAVKPQTPLTTQPEPPPAPIDPEVERQEQLERFQQRIQRATAFQAEVEHMIRVVQQTADHWLKREMAALLVKKAQSLPNKAYAKAQKDGKRWAKMIDELIREVP
;
A
#
# COMPACT_ATOMS: atom_id res chain seq x y z
N MET A 1 -0.20 -47.92 -3.19
CA MET A 1 -1.05 -47.33 -2.14
C MET A 1 -0.23 -47.15 -0.89
N PRO A 2 0.19 -45.92 -0.53
CA PRO A 2 0.42 -45.56 0.85
C PRO A 2 -0.81 -44.81 1.36
N GLU A 3 -1.48 -45.42 2.34
CA GLU A 3 -2.52 -44.82 3.16
C GLU A 3 -1.90 -43.83 4.15
N GLY A 4 -2.61 -42.75 4.47
CA GLY A 4 -2.24 -41.84 5.55
C GLY A 4 -2.32 -40.34 5.25
N GLY A 5 -3.20 -39.90 4.35
CA GLY A 5 -3.58 -38.49 4.29
C GLY A 5 -4.45 -38.15 5.49
N ILE A 6 -3.91 -37.46 6.49
CA ILE A 6 -4.71 -36.88 7.58
C ILE A 6 -5.73 -35.95 6.91
N ALA A 7 -7.01 -36.29 7.01
CA ALA A 7 -8.09 -35.46 6.47
C ALA A 7 -8.04 -34.09 7.15
N MET A 8 -7.65 -33.06 6.39
CA MET A 8 -7.73 -31.66 6.84
C MET A 8 -9.18 -31.31 7.14
N THR A 9 -9.48 -31.06 8.42
CA THR A 9 -10.77 -30.55 8.89
C THR A 9 -10.91 -29.07 8.50
N GLU A 10 -12.12 -28.56 8.28
CA GLU A 10 -12.34 -27.13 7.95
C GLU A 10 -11.67 -26.16 8.95
N ALA A 11 -11.53 -26.57 10.22
CA ALA A 11 -10.84 -25.81 11.26
C ALA A 11 -9.33 -25.67 11.04
N SER A 12 -8.69 -26.52 10.23
CA SER A 12 -7.24 -26.41 9.93
C SER A 12 -6.93 -25.44 8.80
N LEU A 13 -7.92 -25.04 8.02
CA LEU A 13 -7.76 -24.22 6.82
C LEU A 13 -7.98 -22.73 7.04
N THR A 14 -8.62 -22.33 8.15
CA THR A 14 -8.79 -20.93 8.52
C THR A 14 -8.12 -20.66 9.87
N ARG A 15 -7.31 -19.60 9.95
CA ARG A 15 -6.74 -19.11 11.20
C ARG A 15 -7.11 -17.65 11.41
N THR A 16 -7.47 -17.31 12.65
CA THR A 16 -7.50 -15.90 13.07
C THR A 16 -6.13 -15.55 13.59
N TRP A 17 -5.60 -14.44 13.11
CA TRP A 17 -4.29 -13.93 13.49
C TRP A 17 -4.41 -12.63 14.24
N LYS A 18 -3.66 -12.55 15.34
CA LYS A 18 -3.29 -11.30 15.98
C LYS A 18 -1.94 -10.86 15.42
N VAL A 19 -1.89 -9.64 14.91
CA VAL A 19 -0.68 -8.98 14.43
C VAL A 19 -0.30 -7.89 15.43
N THR A 20 0.79 -8.09 16.15
CA THR A 20 1.35 -7.11 17.08
C THR A 20 2.52 -6.39 16.42
N LEU A 21 2.46 -5.06 16.35
CA LEU A 21 3.51 -4.25 15.76
C LEU A 21 4.73 -4.21 16.67
N LEU A 22 5.88 -4.73 16.22
CA LEU A 22 7.14 -4.67 16.97
C LEU A 22 7.86 -3.35 16.73
N THR A 23 7.68 -2.76 15.54
CA THR A 23 8.19 -1.44 15.18
C THR A 23 7.12 -0.60 14.49
N PRO A 24 7.29 0.73 14.40
CA PRO A 24 6.32 1.59 13.71
C PRO A 24 6.04 1.12 12.29
N LEU A 25 4.76 1.18 11.92
CA LEU A 25 4.29 0.70 10.62
C LEU A 25 3.67 1.84 9.83
N HIS A 26 4.13 2.01 8.58
CA HIS A 26 3.51 2.91 7.61
C HIS A 26 2.99 2.11 6.40
N LEU A 27 1.68 2.16 6.17
CA LEU A 27 1.02 1.79 4.92
C LEU A 27 0.50 3.08 4.30
N GLY A 28 1.06 3.52 3.18
CA GLY A 28 0.63 4.77 2.55
C GLY A 28 -0.59 4.58 1.64
N ASP A 29 -1.53 5.51 1.70
CA ASP A 29 -2.66 5.67 0.76
C ASP A 29 -2.29 6.52 -0.47
N GLY A 30 -1.11 7.14 -0.47
CA GLY A 30 -0.64 8.05 -1.52
C GLY A 30 -0.98 9.53 -1.27
N VAL A 31 -1.75 9.83 -0.21
CA VAL A 31 -2.11 11.18 0.20
C VAL A 31 -0.99 11.81 1.03
N LYS A 32 -0.85 13.12 0.90
CA LYS A 32 0.13 13.95 1.59
C LYS A 32 -0.60 15.11 2.25
N LEU A 33 -0.74 15.05 3.57
CA LEU A 33 -1.30 16.11 4.36
C LEU A 33 -0.34 17.30 4.36
N GLN A 34 -0.83 18.50 4.12
CA GLN A 34 -0.07 19.75 4.08
C GLN A 34 -0.38 20.62 5.30
N TYR A 35 0.66 21.21 5.89
CA TYR A 35 0.52 22.15 6.99
C TYR A 35 -0.27 23.40 6.58
N ASN A 36 -1.16 23.86 7.46
CA ASN A 36 -2.12 24.96 7.22
C ASN A 36 -3.13 24.71 6.09
N VAL A 37 -3.24 23.47 5.62
CA VAL A 37 -4.31 23.03 4.72
C VAL A 37 -5.04 21.89 5.39
N ASP A 38 -4.41 20.72 5.46
CA ASP A 38 -5.05 19.49 5.96
C ASP A 38 -4.88 19.31 7.48
N TYR A 39 -3.88 19.96 8.07
CA TYR A 39 -3.67 19.95 9.51
C TYR A 39 -3.11 21.26 10.04
N MET A 40 -3.33 21.47 11.33
CA MET A 40 -2.70 22.52 12.12
C MET A 40 -1.85 21.91 13.24
N VAL A 41 -1.00 22.73 13.84
CA VAL A 41 -0.19 22.34 15.00
C VAL A 41 -0.56 23.24 16.16
N GLN A 42 -1.10 22.66 17.23
CA GLN A 42 -1.47 23.35 18.46
C GLN A 42 -0.85 22.63 19.66
N ASN A 43 -0.15 23.37 20.53
CA ASN A 43 0.46 22.82 21.76
C ASN A 43 1.37 21.58 21.52
N GLY A 44 2.04 21.51 20.37
CA GLY A 44 2.89 20.37 20.00
C GLY A 44 2.12 19.12 19.51
N SER A 45 0.80 19.21 19.41
CA SER A 45 -0.07 18.20 18.79
C SER A 45 -0.40 18.60 17.36
N ILE A 46 -0.39 17.63 16.45
CA ILE A 46 -0.88 17.79 15.08
C ILE A 46 -2.37 17.45 15.09
N GLU A 47 -3.19 18.35 14.58
CA GLU A 47 -4.66 18.22 14.51
C GLU A 47 -5.07 18.15 13.04
N VAL A 48 -5.52 16.98 12.60
CA VAL A 48 -6.01 16.77 11.23
C VAL A 48 -7.43 17.28 11.15
N ILE A 49 -7.67 18.19 10.23
CA ILE A 49 -8.88 19.00 10.19
C ILE A 49 -10.05 18.18 9.69
N ASP A 50 -11.19 18.35 10.35
CA ASP A 50 -12.47 17.93 9.81
C ASP A 50 -13.01 19.06 8.93
N PHE A 51 -12.83 18.90 7.62
CA PHE A 51 -13.27 19.90 6.65
C PHE A 51 -14.79 19.96 6.52
N ASP A 52 -15.50 18.85 6.76
CA ASP A 52 -16.97 18.85 6.67
C ASP A 52 -17.54 19.68 7.82
N GLY A 53 -17.08 19.43 9.05
CA GLY A 53 -17.46 20.24 10.22
C GLY A 53 -16.98 21.70 10.15
N LEU A 54 -15.83 21.96 9.50
CA LEU A 54 -15.36 23.33 9.26
C LEU A 54 -16.19 24.05 8.18
N ALA A 55 -16.62 23.33 7.14
CA ALA A 55 -17.41 23.88 6.05
C ALA A 55 -18.77 24.37 6.53
N GLU A 56 -19.40 23.66 7.47
CA GLU A 56 -20.64 24.10 8.12
C GLU A 56 -20.50 25.48 8.76
N GLN A 57 -19.40 25.74 9.49
CA GLN A 57 -19.13 27.05 10.09
C GLN A 57 -18.76 28.12 9.05
N LEU A 58 -18.02 27.74 8.01
CA LEU A 58 -17.63 28.65 6.94
C LEU A 58 -18.83 29.09 6.09
N ALA A 59 -19.85 28.25 5.94
CA ALA A 59 -21.07 28.60 5.22
C ALA A 59 -21.77 29.83 5.82
N ASP A 60 -21.72 29.99 7.15
CA ASP A 60 -22.26 31.14 7.86
C ASP A 60 -21.34 32.38 7.78
N THR A 61 -20.15 32.26 7.19
CA THR A 61 -19.16 33.33 7.09
C THR A 61 -18.63 33.50 5.65
N PRO A 62 -19.42 34.07 4.71
CA PRO A 62 -19.04 34.17 3.29
C PRO A 62 -17.70 34.88 3.01
N GLN A 63 -17.34 35.85 3.86
CA GLN A 63 -16.08 36.57 3.74
C GLN A 63 -14.87 35.68 4.05
N ALA A 64 -15.00 34.76 5.02
CA ALA A 64 -13.95 33.80 5.36
C ALA A 64 -13.66 32.84 4.20
N ILE A 65 -14.70 32.39 3.49
CA ILE A 65 -14.55 31.56 2.27
C ILE A 65 -13.77 32.34 1.19
N ASN A 66 -14.14 33.60 0.96
CA ASN A 66 -13.47 34.44 -0.02
C ASN A 66 -11.98 34.65 0.33
N ASP A 67 -11.67 34.87 1.60
CA ASP A 67 -10.29 35.10 2.03
C ASP A 67 -9.47 33.81 2.06
N LEU A 68 -10.07 32.67 2.40
CA LEU A 68 -9.45 31.34 2.29
C LEU A 68 -9.13 31.00 0.82
N SER A 69 -9.98 31.41 -0.13
CA SER A 69 -9.71 31.22 -1.56
C SER A 69 -8.50 32.03 -2.07
N LYS A 70 -8.17 33.14 -1.39
CA LYS A 70 -7.03 34.01 -1.71
C LYS A 70 -5.76 33.63 -0.95
N SER A 71 -5.90 32.97 0.20
CA SER A 71 -4.81 32.64 1.11
C SER A 71 -4.96 31.21 1.63
N ILE A 72 -3.95 30.38 1.37
CA ILE A 72 -3.86 28.98 1.85
C ILE A 72 -3.50 28.92 3.36
N ARG A 73 -3.50 30.05 4.07
CA ARG A 73 -3.13 30.12 5.50
C ARG A 73 -4.36 29.97 6.37
N LEU A 74 -4.80 28.73 6.56
CA LEU A 74 -5.96 28.42 7.38
C LEU A 74 -5.81 28.93 8.83
N ASP A 75 -4.61 28.86 9.40
CA ASP A 75 -4.32 29.42 10.73
C ASP A 75 -4.64 30.91 10.86
N GLN A 76 -4.49 31.67 9.77
CA GLN A 76 -4.82 33.08 9.75
C GLN A 76 -6.34 33.29 9.67
N ILE A 77 -7.01 32.55 8.79
CA ILE A 77 -8.48 32.61 8.64
C ILE A 77 -9.17 32.23 9.96
N VAL A 78 -8.70 31.17 10.62
CA VAL A 78 -9.24 30.71 11.90
C VAL A 78 -9.11 31.80 12.96
N ARG A 79 -7.98 32.51 13.02
CA ARG A 79 -7.78 33.63 13.96
C ARG A 79 -8.66 34.84 13.63
N ASP A 80 -8.69 35.26 12.37
CA ASP A 80 -9.38 36.49 11.95
C ASP A 80 -10.90 36.38 12.12
N TYR A 81 -11.44 35.19 11.86
CA TYR A 81 -12.87 34.91 11.93
C TYR A 81 -13.28 34.18 13.22
N LYS A 82 -12.34 33.91 14.13
CA LYS A 82 -12.56 33.21 15.41
C LYS A 82 -13.30 31.88 15.24
N LEU A 83 -12.92 31.13 14.20
CA LEU A 83 -13.54 29.85 13.88
C LEU A 83 -13.10 28.78 14.89
N THR A 84 -14.00 27.83 15.17
CA THR A 84 -13.63 26.63 15.93
C THR A 84 -13.31 25.53 14.93
N VAL A 85 -12.09 25.01 14.94
CA VAL A 85 -11.69 23.98 13.96
C VAL A 85 -11.93 22.59 14.55
N PRO A 86 -12.95 21.85 14.09
CA PRO A 86 -13.07 20.45 14.44
C PRO A 86 -11.93 19.65 13.82
N HIS A 87 -11.58 18.53 14.46
CA HIS A 87 -10.52 17.64 14.01
C HIS A 87 -11.02 16.20 13.92
N LEU A 88 -10.60 15.50 12.86
CA LEU A 88 -10.90 14.08 12.68
C LEU A 88 -10.14 13.22 13.69
N TYR A 89 -8.87 13.58 13.93
CA TYR A 89 -8.00 12.93 14.90
C TYR A 89 -6.79 13.81 15.20
N THR A 90 -6.12 13.53 16.32
CA THR A 90 -4.86 14.17 16.68
C THR A 90 -3.73 13.17 16.77
N MET A 91 -2.53 13.64 16.47
CA MET A 91 -1.33 12.83 16.52
C MET A 91 -0.18 13.62 17.16
N LYS A 92 0.65 12.90 17.92
CA LYS A 92 1.91 13.45 18.40
C LYS A 92 2.96 13.37 17.30
N SER A 93 3.83 14.36 17.25
CA SER A 93 5.01 14.34 16.38
C SER A 93 6.23 13.88 17.16
N THR A 94 7.02 12.96 16.60
CA THR A 94 8.38 12.68 17.09
C THR A 94 9.43 13.63 16.51
N ALA A 95 9.04 14.46 15.53
CA ALA A 95 9.91 15.46 14.95
C ALA A 95 10.12 16.64 15.90
N GLY A 96 11.35 17.15 15.97
CA GLY A 96 11.68 18.36 16.75
C GLY A 96 11.12 19.67 16.16
N SER A 97 10.48 19.62 14.99
CA SER A 97 9.86 20.77 14.33
C SER A 97 8.51 20.41 13.72
N SER A 98 7.68 21.42 13.43
CA SER A 98 6.40 21.19 12.75
C SER A 98 6.65 20.71 11.31
N PRO A 99 6.15 19.52 10.93
CA PRO A 99 6.29 19.05 9.56
C PRO A 99 5.58 20.01 8.60
N LYS A 100 6.12 20.16 7.38
CA LYS A 100 5.43 20.89 6.30
C LYS A 100 4.45 20.01 5.55
N GLU A 101 4.79 18.74 5.43
CA GLU A 101 4.02 17.70 4.75
C GLU A 101 4.15 16.41 5.56
N ILE A 102 3.06 15.67 5.70
CA ILE A 102 3.01 14.35 6.32
C ILE A 102 2.40 13.37 5.32
N ARG A 103 3.04 12.22 5.09
CA ARG A 103 2.42 11.14 4.29
C ARG A 103 1.37 10.42 5.11
N SER A 104 0.14 10.37 4.61
CA SER A 104 -1.00 9.75 5.29
C SER A 104 -0.88 8.23 5.35
N PHE A 105 -1.36 7.65 6.44
CA PHE A 105 -1.55 6.23 6.63
C PHE A 105 -2.90 5.78 6.05
N LEU A 106 -2.93 4.58 5.47
CA LEU A 106 -4.11 3.95 4.90
C LEU A 106 -5.22 3.73 5.93
N LYS A 107 -6.39 4.29 5.67
CA LYS A 107 -7.58 4.20 6.53
C LYS A 107 -8.74 3.57 5.75
N ASN A 108 -9.68 2.95 6.45
CA ASN A 108 -10.93 2.49 5.87
C ASN A 108 -11.90 3.68 5.66
N ALA A 109 -13.11 3.41 5.15
CA ALA A 109 -14.12 4.44 4.91
C ALA A 109 -14.59 5.18 6.19
N TYR A 110 -14.34 4.61 7.38
CA TYR A 110 -14.67 5.21 8.67
C TYR A 110 -13.49 6.02 9.26
N GLY A 111 -12.40 6.21 8.50
CA GLY A 111 -11.20 6.89 9.00
C GLY A 111 -10.36 6.03 9.95
N GLU A 112 -10.65 4.74 10.10
CA GLU A 112 -9.89 3.84 10.98
C GLU A 112 -8.68 3.28 10.22
N PRO A 113 -7.44 3.48 10.71
CA PRO A 113 -6.28 2.79 10.18
C PRO A 113 -6.40 1.26 10.33
N TYR A 114 -5.96 0.53 9.31
CA TYR A 114 -5.98 -0.92 9.30
C TYR A 114 -4.77 -1.49 8.55
N LEU A 115 -4.48 -2.77 8.74
CA LEU A 115 -3.51 -3.52 7.94
C LEU A 115 -4.23 -4.16 6.75
N ALA A 116 -3.90 -3.71 5.55
CA ALA A 116 -4.40 -4.34 4.34
C ALA A 116 -3.87 -5.78 4.21
N GLY A 117 -4.75 -6.74 3.96
CA GLY A 117 -4.43 -8.15 3.80
C GLY A 117 -3.50 -8.38 2.61
N SER A 118 -3.61 -7.55 1.58
CA SER A 118 -2.69 -7.51 0.43
C SER A 118 -1.24 -7.18 0.83
N SER A 119 -1.04 -6.32 1.84
CA SER A 119 0.30 -5.95 2.34
C SER A 119 0.94 -7.11 3.10
N LEU A 120 0.18 -7.79 3.96
CA LEU A 120 0.65 -8.98 4.67
C LEU A 120 0.90 -10.15 3.70
N LYS A 121 -0.05 -10.40 2.78
CA LYS A 121 0.09 -11.44 1.74
C LYS A 121 1.29 -11.18 0.84
N GLY A 122 1.57 -9.93 0.48
CA GLY A 122 2.75 -9.57 -0.30
C GLY A 122 4.07 -9.87 0.43
N ALA A 123 4.13 -9.62 1.74
CA ALA A 123 5.32 -9.92 2.53
C ALA A 123 5.52 -11.44 2.71
N ILE A 124 4.42 -12.18 2.95
CA ILE A 124 4.44 -13.65 2.99
C ILE A 124 4.88 -14.21 1.64
N HIS A 125 4.33 -13.70 0.53
CA HIS A 125 4.73 -14.07 -0.82
C HIS A 125 6.25 -13.96 -1.00
N THR A 126 6.84 -12.85 -0.62
CA THR A 126 8.28 -12.64 -0.74
C THR A 126 9.08 -13.60 0.11
N ALA A 127 8.65 -13.87 1.35
CA ALA A 127 9.33 -14.82 2.22
C ALA A 127 9.30 -16.25 1.66
N LEU A 128 8.15 -16.68 1.15
CA LEU A 128 8.00 -17.99 0.50
C LEU A 128 8.76 -18.07 -0.83
N TRP A 129 8.78 -16.98 -1.60
CA TRP A 129 9.49 -16.89 -2.88
C TRP A 129 10.97 -17.22 -2.76
N THR A 130 11.61 -16.82 -1.66
CA THR A 130 13.03 -17.13 -1.41
C THR A 130 13.32 -18.63 -1.29
N GLY A 131 12.29 -19.47 -1.15
CA GLY A 131 12.38 -20.91 -1.04
C GLY A 131 12.20 -21.73 -2.27
N LEU A 132 11.75 -21.10 -3.33
CA LEU A 132 11.52 -21.77 -4.59
C LEU A 132 12.86 -22.16 -5.23
N ASP A 133 12.87 -23.24 -6.00
CA ASP A 133 14.07 -23.73 -6.65
C ASP A 133 14.61 -22.72 -7.67
N ARG A 134 15.83 -22.24 -7.42
CA ARG A 134 16.51 -21.22 -8.22
C ARG A 134 17.47 -21.80 -9.26
N THR A 135 17.59 -23.11 -9.37
CA THR A 135 18.54 -23.77 -10.29
C THR A 135 18.31 -23.40 -11.76
N GLY A 136 17.08 -23.08 -12.14
CA GLY A 136 16.70 -22.64 -13.48
C GLY A 136 17.00 -21.17 -13.82
N LEU A 137 17.55 -20.38 -12.90
CA LEU A 137 17.88 -18.98 -13.17
C LEU A 137 19.09 -18.83 -14.12
N PRO A 138 19.08 -17.86 -15.05
CA PRO A 138 20.20 -17.66 -15.96
C PRO A 138 21.49 -17.28 -15.20
N ARG A 139 22.51 -18.15 -15.24
CA ARG A 139 23.81 -17.96 -14.56
C ARG A 139 24.76 -16.99 -15.29
N GLN A 140 24.29 -15.82 -15.72
CA GLN A 140 25.13 -14.77 -16.32
C GLN A 140 25.87 -15.15 -17.64
N ARG A 141 25.14 -15.64 -18.66
CA ARG A 141 25.69 -15.87 -20.02
C ARG A 141 24.86 -15.31 -21.17
N ALA A 142 24.02 -14.31 -20.91
CA ALA A 142 23.24 -13.70 -21.99
C ALA A 142 24.13 -12.78 -22.84
N ALA A 143 24.08 -12.95 -24.16
CA ALA A 143 24.85 -12.14 -25.11
C ALA A 143 24.43 -10.65 -25.12
N ASN A 144 23.20 -10.34 -24.67
CA ASN A 144 22.66 -8.99 -24.59
C ASN A 144 21.52 -8.89 -23.54
N GLU A 145 21.09 -7.65 -23.25
CA GLU A 145 20.04 -7.33 -22.27
C GLU A 145 18.70 -8.02 -22.58
N LYS A 146 18.32 -8.08 -23.85
CA LYS A 146 17.03 -8.62 -24.29
C LYS A 146 16.94 -10.12 -23.96
N ASP A 147 18.00 -10.87 -24.28
CA ASP A 147 18.06 -12.31 -24.01
C ASP A 147 18.11 -12.60 -22.52
N TYR A 148 18.83 -11.78 -21.75
CA TYR A 148 18.84 -11.89 -20.29
C TYR A 148 17.43 -11.72 -19.72
N LYS A 149 16.75 -10.62 -20.08
CA LYS A 149 15.39 -10.33 -19.58
C LYS A 149 14.40 -11.40 -19.98
N ALA A 150 14.48 -11.94 -21.20
CA ALA A 150 13.62 -13.02 -21.65
C ALA A 150 13.85 -14.32 -20.87
N GLY A 151 15.11 -14.72 -20.69
CA GLY A 151 15.47 -15.92 -19.93
C GLY A 151 15.09 -15.79 -18.44
N PHE A 152 15.35 -14.63 -17.85
CA PHE A 152 14.99 -14.33 -16.46
C PHE A 152 13.47 -14.35 -16.26
N LYS A 153 12.71 -13.72 -17.16
CA LYS A 153 11.25 -13.76 -17.14
C LYS A 153 10.75 -15.21 -17.19
N LYS A 154 11.23 -16.02 -18.14
CA LYS A 154 10.82 -17.43 -18.28
C LYS A 154 11.12 -18.24 -17.01
N ALA A 155 12.28 -18.02 -16.39
CA ALA A 155 12.63 -18.69 -15.14
C ALA A 155 11.72 -18.27 -13.98
N VAL A 156 11.42 -16.97 -13.84
CA VAL A 156 10.49 -16.44 -12.82
C VAL A 156 9.08 -16.99 -13.00
N GLU A 157 8.57 -17.02 -14.24
CA GLU A 157 7.26 -17.58 -14.57
C GLU A 157 7.18 -19.07 -14.25
N HIS A 158 8.26 -19.84 -14.46
CA HIS A 158 8.33 -21.24 -14.10
C HIS A 158 8.37 -21.46 -12.58
N MET A 159 9.15 -20.64 -11.87
CA MET A 159 9.32 -20.76 -10.41
C MET A 159 8.06 -20.42 -9.63
N GLY A 160 7.34 -19.36 -10.00
CA GLY A 160 6.26 -18.84 -9.16
C GLY A 160 4.94 -18.57 -9.87
N GLY A 161 4.81 -18.95 -11.14
CA GLY A 161 3.60 -18.79 -11.94
C GLY A 161 3.70 -17.61 -12.91
N LYS A 162 3.16 -17.80 -14.11
CA LYS A 162 3.24 -16.82 -15.22
C LYS A 162 2.31 -15.63 -15.11
N ASP A 163 1.22 -15.78 -14.34
CA ASP A 163 0.19 -14.77 -14.13
C ASP A 163 -0.56 -15.07 -12.80
N PRO A 164 -1.43 -14.17 -12.31
CA PRO A 164 -2.13 -14.35 -11.04
C PRO A 164 -2.94 -15.65 -10.89
N TYR A 165 -3.38 -16.28 -11.99
CA TYR A 165 -4.14 -17.53 -11.95
C TYR A 165 -3.24 -18.75 -11.70
N HIS A 166 -1.97 -18.66 -12.09
CA HIS A 166 -1.01 -19.76 -11.99
C HIS A 166 -0.03 -19.58 -10.82
N MET A 167 -0.13 -18.47 -10.07
CA MET A 167 0.81 -18.18 -8.98
C MET A 167 0.69 -19.14 -7.80
N PHE A 168 1.82 -19.57 -7.25
CA PHE A 168 1.86 -20.53 -6.13
C PHE A 168 1.10 -20.07 -4.88
N ILE A 169 1.01 -18.75 -4.65
CA ILE A 169 0.30 -18.19 -3.48
C ILE A 169 -1.22 -18.07 -3.69
N ARG A 170 -1.74 -18.50 -4.85
CA ARG A 170 -3.16 -18.37 -5.20
C ARG A 170 -4.11 -19.02 -4.17
N PRO A 171 -3.80 -20.18 -3.56
CA PRO A 171 -4.66 -20.81 -2.54
C PRO A 171 -4.75 -20.01 -1.23
N LEU A 172 -3.74 -19.20 -0.88
CA LEU A 172 -3.75 -18.42 0.35
C LEU A 172 -4.61 -17.17 0.22
N GLN A 173 -5.57 -16.98 1.12
CA GLN A 173 -6.41 -15.80 1.22
C GLN A 173 -6.14 -15.12 2.55
N ILE A 174 -6.01 -13.79 2.55
CA ILE A 174 -5.75 -13.00 3.75
C ILE A 174 -6.71 -11.82 3.73
N SER A 175 -7.53 -11.70 4.77
CA SER A 175 -8.44 -10.58 4.94
C SER A 175 -7.68 -9.32 5.31
N ASP A 176 -8.30 -8.16 5.07
CA ASP A 176 -7.92 -6.94 5.77
C ASP A 176 -8.10 -7.13 7.29
N SER A 177 -7.33 -6.40 8.09
CA SER A 177 -7.56 -6.36 9.52
C SER A 177 -8.78 -5.53 9.89
N MET A 178 -9.29 -5.75 11.08
CA MET A 178 -10.16 -4.76 11.72
C MET A 178 -9.44 -3.41 11.82
N GLY A 179 -10.18 -2.32 11.63
CA GLY A 179 -9.70 -0.97 11.86
C GLY A 179 -9.51 -0.70 13.34
N VAL A 180 -8.52 0.13 13.67
CA VAL A 180 -8.31 0.63 15.03
C VAL A 180 -8.64 2.12 15.09
N VAL A 181 -9.02 2.60 16.27
CA VAL A 181 -9.27 4.03 16.47
C VAL A 181 -7.97 4.80 16.19
N ALA A 182 -8.02 5.80 15.31
CA ALA A 182 -6.85 6.60 14.94
C ALA A 182 -6.24 7.32 16.15
N GLN A 183 -7.10 7.89 16.99
CA GLN A 183 -6.71 8.62 18.20
C GLN A 183 -5.85 7.76 19.13
N GLY A 184 -4.61 8.20 19.36
CA GLY A 184 -3.65 7.51 20.24
C GLY A 184 -2.92 6.31 19.64
N ASN A 185 -3.35 5.81 18.46
CA ASN A 185 -2.66 4.75 17.72
C ASN A 185 -1.82 5.28 16.55
N ILE A 186 -2.24 6.37 15.91
CA ILE A 186 -1.45 7.05 14.88
C ILE A 186 -0.53 8.10 15.52
N VAL A 187 0.71 8.11 15.06
CA VAL A 187 1.73 9.13 15.37
C VAL A 187 2.42 9.62 14.11
N CYS A 188 2.84 10.88 14.09
CA CYS A 188 3.67 11.42 13.03
C CYS A 188 5.15 11.16 13.35
N GLU A 189 5.78 10.29 12.58
CA GLU A 189 7.19 9.94 12.74
C GLU A 189 8.08 10.69 11.74
N GLU A 190 9.19 11.27 12.21
CA GLU A 190 10.28 11.67 11.33
C GLU A 190 11.17 10.48 10.99
N ILE A 191 11.18 10.09 9.73
CA ILE A 191 11.97 8.99 9.21
C ILE A 191 13.29 9.51 8.70
N LYS A 192 14.38 9.10 9.35
CA LYS A 192 15.75 9.36 8.90
C LYS A 192 16.19 8.30 7.91
N PHE A 193 17.03 8.72 6.97
CA PHE A 193 17.49 7.88 5.86
C PHE A 193 19.00 7.71 5.94
N PHE A 194 19.43 6.58 6.51
CA PHE A 194 20.82 6.16 6.44
C PHE A 194 21.15 5.85 4.97
N ASN A 195 22.23 6.42 4.46
CA ASN A 195 22.51 6.45 3.02
C ASN A 195 24.01 6.41 2.74
N LEU A 196 24.44 5.45 1.91
CA LEU A 196 25.83 5.34 1.49
C LEU A 196 26.15 6.29 0.33
N GLN A 197 27.33 6.90 0.36
CA GLN A 197 27.88 7.77 -0.69
C GLN A 197 28.94 7.02 -1.51
N SER A 198 29.60 7.71 -2.44
CA SER A 198 30.67 7.12 -3.25
C SER A 198 31.76 6.55 -2.34
N GLY A 199 32.30 5.37 -2.68
CA GLY A 199 33.22 4.64 -1.81
C GLY A 199 32.55 4.07 -0.55
N ASP A 200 31.22 3.86 -0.61
CA ASP A 200 30.38 3.33 0.46
C ASP A 200 30.46 4.11 1.79
N ALA A 201 30.81 5.40 1.74
CA ALA A 201 30.88 6.25 2.94
C ALA A 201 29.48 6.46 3.55
N PRO A 202 29.28 6.21 4.85
CA PRO A 202 27.97 6.32 5.49
C PRO A 202 27.57 7.78 5.74
N GLY A 203 26.27 8.02 5.87
CA GLY A 203 25.73 9.32 6.28
C GLY A 203 24.21 9.34 6.26
N TRP A 204 23.63 10.51 6.49
CA TRP A 204 22.21 10.75 6.62
C TRP A 204 21.72 11.65 5.49
N LYS A 205 20.72 11.19 4.74
CA LYS A 205 20.11 11.98 3.67
C LYS A 205 19.27 13.10 4.28
N ASP A 206 19.66 14.34 3.98
CA ASP A 206 18.85 15.52 4.23
C ASP A 206 17.94 15.78 3.02
N PHE A 207 16.63 15.78 3.26
CA PHE A 207 15.63 16.03 2.22
C PHE A 207 15.45 17.51 1.89
N GLN A 208 15.94 18.43 2.74
CA GLN A 208 15.91 19.86 2.43
C GLN A 208 17.01 20.24 1.43
N THR A 209 18.27 19.96 1.74
CA THR A 209 19.40 20.30 0.85
C THR A 209 19.65 19.24 -0.22
N ARG A 210 19.00 18.07 -0.12
CA ARG A 210 19.23 16.87 -0.94
C ARG A 210 20.66 16.33 -0.84
N LYS A 211 21.44 16.72 0.17
CA LYS A 211 22.79 16.20 0.42
C LYS A 211 22.77 15.05 1.42
N THR A 212 23.86 14.32 1.52
CA THR A 212 24.10 13.37 2.61
C THR A 212 25.13 13.98 3.53
N ILE A 213 24.82 14.02 4.82
CA ILE A 213 25.63 14.66 5.87
C ILE A 213 25.85 13.67 7.02
N ASP A 214 26.91 13.86 7.80
CA ASP A 214 27.33 12.85 8.77
C ASP A 214 26.53 12.87 10.08
N ASP A 215 25.84 13.97 10.37
CA ASP A 215 25.05 14.16 11.59
C ASP A 215 23.54 14.07 11.30
N PHE A 216 22.89 13.05 11.85
CA PHE A 216 21.45 12.83 11.68
C PHE A 216 20.60 13.92 12.32
N LYS A 217 21.10 14.61 13.36
CA LYS A 217 20.35 15.66 14.06
C LYS A 217 20.11 16.87 13.16
N ASN A 218 21.05 17.12 12.25
CA ASN A 218 20.95 18.20 11.27
C ASN A 218 20.29 17.76 9.95
N ALA A 219 20.08 16.45 9.74
CA ALA A 219 19.52 15.93 8.51
C ALA A 219 18.00 15.90 8.60
N ILE A 220 17.29 16.64 7.76
CA ILE A 220 15.81 16.61 7.76
C ILE A 220 15.33 15.35 7.05
N GLY A 221 14.53 14.56 7.76
CA GLY A 221 13.90 13.33 7.30
C GLY A 221 12.57 13.55 6.58
N MET A 222 11.85 12.47 6.40
CA MET A 222 10.47 12.50 5.87
C MET A 222 9.49 12.27 7.00
N HIS A 223 8.39 13.02 7.01
CA HIS A 223 7.33 12.85 8.01
C HIS A 223 6.24 11.95 7.47
N VAL A 224 5.87 10.92 8.23
CA VAL A 224 4.85 9.94 7.84
C VAL A 224 3.98 9.59 9.04
N GLU A 225 2.69 9.37 8.80
CA GLU A 225 1.83 8.74 9.80
C GLU A 225 2.21 7.28 9.97
N THR A 226 2.34 6.82 11.21
CA THR A 226 2.56 5.40 11.51
C THR A 226 1.60 4.91 12.57
N LEU A 227 1.22 3.63 12.47
CA LEU A 227 0.74 2.90 13.64
C LEU A 227 1.93 2.62 14.57
N ARG A 228 1.75 2.95 15.84
CA ARG A 228 2.78 2.78 16.87
C ARG A 228 3.16 1.32 17.11
N ALA A 229 4.39 1.11 17.55
CA ALA A 229 4.78 -0.18 18.11
C ALA A 229 3.87 -0.52 19.32
N GLY A 230 3.52 -1.79 19.44
CA GLY A 230 2.58 -2.33 20.42
C GLY A 230 1.12 -2.33 19.99
N THR A 231 0.74 -1.68 18.88
CA THR A 231 -0.63 -1.80 18.34
C THR A 231 -0.90 -3.25 17.93
N GLU A 232 -2.08 -3.75 18.29
CA GLU A 232 -2.56 -5.08 17.94
C GLU A 232 -3.69 -4.98 16.91
N LEU A 233 -3.64 -5.83 15.90
CA LEU A 233 -4.60 -5.88 14.80
C LEU A 233 -5.08 -7.33 14.63
N ILE A 234 -6.36 -7.54 14.35
CA ILE A 234 -6.92 -8.88 14.15
C ILE A 234 -7.37 -9.04 12.70
N LEU A 235 -7.00 -10.16 12.07
CA LEU A 235 -7.39 -10.53 10.70
C LEU A 235 -7.54 -12.04 10.55
N GLN A 236 -8.04 -12.50 9.40
CA GLN A 236 -8.15 -13.92 9.07
C GLN A 236 -7.30 -14.31 7.87
N ALA A 237 -6.72 -15.50 7.95
CA ALA A 237 -6.08 -16.17 6.83
C ALA A 237 -6.79 -17.50 6.55
N HIS A 238 -7.00 -17.80 5.27
CA HIS A 238 -7.66 -19.01 4.81
C HIS A 238 -6.85 -19.67 3.69
N ILE A 239 -6.72 -20.99 3.73
CA ILE A 239 -6.16 -21.80 2.64
C ILE A 239 -7.33 -22.44 1.90
N ASP A 240 -7.49 -22.04 0.64
CA ASP A 240 -8.50 -22.61 -0.26
C ASP A 240 -8.17 -24.08 -0.52
N LYS A 241 -8.99 -24.98 0.05
CA LYS A 241 -8.79 -26.43 -0.04
C LYS A 241 -8.77 -26.92 -1.49
N LEU A 242 -9.67 -26.39 -2.32
CA LEU A 242 -9.82 -26.81 -3.70
C LEU A 242 -8.55 -26.49 -4.49
N LEU A 243 -8.02 -25.28 -4.32
CA LEU A 243 -6.80 -24.84 -5.02
C LEU A 243 -5.52 -25.42 -4.41
N ALA A 244 -5.55 -25.85 -3.15
CA ALA A 244 -4.45 -26.52 -2.47
C ALA A 244 -4.33 -28.02 -2.82
N GLU A 245 -5.41 -28.65 -3.28
CA GLU A 245 -5.43 -30.07 -3.66
C GLU A 245 -4.52 -30.34 -4.86
N ASP A 246 -3.64 -31.35 -4.75
CA ASP A 246 -2.62 -31.66 -5.76
C ASP A 246 -3.21 -31.81 -7.17
N ALA A 247 -4.27 -32.60 -7.32
CA ALA A 247 -4.89 -32.87 -8.61
C ALA A 247 -5.46 -31.61 -9.27
N VAL A 248 -6.11 -30.75 -8.49
CA VAL A 248 -6.73 -29.51 -8.99
C VAL A 248 -5.67 -28.47 -9.29
N ARG A 249 -4.69 -28.31 -8.40
CA ARG A 249 -3.56 -27.40 -8.59
C ARG A 249 -2.83 -27.72 -9.90
N ASP A 250 -2.51 -29.00 -10.11
CA ASP A 250 -1.77 -29.45 -11.29
C ASP A 250 -2.61 -29.27 -12.56
N ALA A 251 -3.90 -29.58 -12.52
CA ALA A 251 -4.83 -29.33 -13.64
C ALA A 251 -5.01 -27.84 -13.96
N ALA A 252 -5.02 -26.97 -12.94
CA ALA A 252 -5.10 -25.52 -13.08
C ALA A 252 -3.76 -24.88 -13.47
N GLY A 253 -2.66 -25.63 -13.50
CA GLY A 253 -1.32 -25.13 -13.76
C GLY A 253 -0.81 -24.16 -12.69
N ILE A 254 -1.30 -24.26 -11.46
CA ILE A 254 -0.81 -23.47 -10.33
C ILE A 254 0.54 -24.03 -9.90
N THR A 255 1.54 -23.17 -9.76
CA THR A 255 2.88 -23.62 -9.33
C THR A 255 2.84 -24.18 -7.90
N ARG A 256 3.49 -25.32 -7.67
CA ARG A 256 3.51 -25.98 -6.36
C ARG A 256 4.37 -25.20 -5.36
N CYS A 257 3.83 -25.01 -4.15
CA CYS A 257 4.55 -24.55 -2.96
C CYS A 257 3.93 -25.23 -1.74
N GLU A 258 4.71 -26.06 -1.05
CA GLU A 258 4.22 -26.87 0.08
C GLU A 258 3.92 -26.02 1.31
N GLU A 259 4.53 -24.84 1.41
CA GLU A 259 4.29 -23.89 2.49
C GLU A 259 2.90 -23.24 2.38
N VAL A 260 2.30 -23.17 1.18
CA VAL A 260 0.96 -22.55 1.00
C VAL A 260 -0.17 -23.51 1.36
N THR A 261 0.13 -24.77 1.71
CA THR A 261 -0.87 -25.75 2.14
C THR A 261 -0.91 -25.98 3.65
N ASP A 262 0.02 -25.42 4.41
CA ASP A 262 0.16 -25.64 5.85
C ASP A 262 0.70 -24.38 6.55
N PHE A 263 -0.08 -23.85 7.49
CA PHE A 263 0.27 -22.63 8.23
C PHE A 263 1.53 -22.76 9.09
N ASP A 264 1.83 -23.95 9.62
CA ASP A 264 3.02 -24.17 10.45
C ASP A 264 4.29 -24.26 9.57
N ARG A 265 4.21 -24.92 8.40
CA ARG A 265 5.29 -24.90 7.40
C ARG A 265 5.54 -23.49 6.88
N MET A 266 4.47 -22.74 6.58
CA MET A 266 4.56 -21.34 6.21
C MET A 266 5.27 -20.51 7.28
N ALA A 267 4.86 -20.65 8.54
CA ALA A 267 5.47 -19.93 9.66
C ALA A 267 6.97 -20.24 9.76
N ALA A 268 7.36 -21.52 9.68
CA ALA A 268 8.76 -21.93 9.72
C ALA A 268 9.59 -21.30 8.58
N ARG A 269 9.04 -21.27 7.36
CA ARG A 269 9.68 -20.65 6.19
C ARG A 269 9.85 -19.15 6.35
N ILE A 270 8.81 -18.46 6.82
CA ILE A 270 8.85 -17.02 7.08
C ILE A 270 9.89 -16.70 8.16
N GLN A 271 9.94 -17.47 9.24
CA GLN A 271 10.90 -17.27 10.32
C GLN A 271 12.34 -17.42 9.84
N ALA A 272 12.63 -18.42 9.00
CA ALA A 272 13.96 -18.60 8.42
C ALA A 272 14.36 -17.39 7.55
N HIS A 273 13.44 -16.88 6.73
CA HIS A 273 13.68 -15.69 5.90
C HIS A 273 13.85 -14.41 6.73
N SER A 274 13.02 -14.21 7.75
CA SER A 274 13.10 -13.08 8.68
C SER A 274 14.42 -13.06 9.44
N LYS A 275 14.88 -14.23 9.92
CA LYS A 275 16.19 -14.35 10.57
C LYS A 275 17.33 -13.98 9.62
N TYR A 276 17.28 -14.50 8.39
CA TYR A 276 18.26 -14.15 7.35
C TYR A 276 18.31 -12.63 7.08
N ILE A 277 17.17 -11.95 6.96
CA ILE A 277 17.13 -10.49 6.79
C ILE A 277 17.75 -9.79 8.01
N ALA A 278 17.35 -10.18 9.22
CA ALA A 278 17.81 -9.55 10.45
C ALA A 278 19.33 -9.69 10.62
N GLU A 279 19.88 -10.88 10.38
CA GLU A 279 21.32 -11.13 10.42
C GLU A 279 22.10 -10.30 9.40
N ARG A 280 21.58 -10.19 8.17
CA ARG A 280 22.20 -9.37 7.13
C ARG A 280 22.17 -7.89 7.43
N GLU A 281 21.06 -7.38 7.95
CA GLU A 281 20.96 -5.97 8.33
C GLU A 281 21.87 -5.69 9.53
N LYS A 282 21.94 -6.60 10.51
CA LYS A 282 22.92 -6.51 11.61
C LYS A 282 24.35 -6.42 11.07
N ALA A 283 24.73 -7.34 10.18
CA ALA A 283 26.06 -7.35 9.58
C ALA A 283 26.33 -6.08 8.76
N PHE A 284 25.34 -5.58 8.02
CA PHE A 284 25.44 -4.34 7.26
C PHE A 284 25.76 -3.15 8.18
N PHE A 285 24.98 -2.93 9.23
CA PHE A 285 25.22 -1.81 10.15
C PHE A 285 26.51 -1.98 10.95
N GLY A 286 26.88 -3.22 11.30
CA GLY A 286 28.14 -3.55 11.97
C GLY A 286 29.38 -3.07 11.20
N ARG A 287 29.36 -3.09 9.85
CA ARG A 287 30.47 -2.58 9.02
C ARG A 287 30.75 -1.10 9.20
N TYR A 288 29.74 -0.32 9.59
CA TYR A 288 29.84 1.14 9.70
C TYR A 288 30.00 1.65 11.13
N HIS A 289 30.13 0.74 12.11
CA HIS A 289 30.27 1.09 13.51
C HIS A 289 31.52 1.95 13.79
N THR A 290 32.61 1.76 13.03
CA THR A 290 33.86 2.52 13.19
C THR A 290 33.95 3.75 12.28
N ALA A 291 33.22 3.76 11.17
CA ALA A 291 33.29 4.81 10.14
C ALA A 291 32.38 6.01 10.42
N SER A 292 31.34 5.84 11.25
CA SER A 292 30.43 6.93 11.61
C SER A 292 31.03 7.83 12.70
N ARG A 293 30.87 9.15 12.56
CA ARG A 293 31.27 10.13 13.58
C ARG A 293 30.49 9.93 14.88
N ASP A 294 29.17 9.77 14.77
CA ASP A 294 28.31 9.37 15.88
C ASP A 294 28.00 7.88 15.76
N LYS A 295 28.48 7.10 16.73
CA LYS A 295 28.34 5.64 16.74
C LYS A 295 27.03 5.18 17.37
N ALA A 296 26.40 6.03 18.19
CA ALA A 296 25.23 5.65 18.98
C ALA A 296 24.05 5.17 18.13
N PRO A 297 23.68 5.83 17.00
CA PRO A 297 22.60 5.34 16.15
C PRO A 297 22.90 3.96 15.56
N ILE A 298 24.11 3.76 15.04
CA ILE A 298 24.52 2.51 14.39
C ILE A 298 24.55 1.37 15.42
N GLN A 299 25.11 1.62 16.60
CA GLN A 299 25.12 0.65 17.69
C GLN A 299 23.70 0.29 18.15
N SER A 300 22.81 1.27 18.23
CA SER A 300 21.41 1.05 18.61
C SER A 300 20.66 0.20 17.57
N VAL A 301 20.91 0.41 16.27
CA VAL A 301 20.35 -0.45 15.20
C VAL A 301 20.89 -1.88 15.29
N VAL A 302 22.19 -2.04 15.54
CA VAL A 302 22.80 -3.37 15.72
C VAL A 302 22.16 -4.09 16.91
N GLY A 303 22.04 -3.43 18.06
CA GLY A 303 21.38 -3.98 19.24
C GLY A 303 19.91 -4.35 18.99
N PHE A 304 19.17 -3.49 18.28
CA PHE A 304 17.79 -3.82 17.86
C PHE A 304 17.73 -5.13 17.08
N TYR A 305 18.62 -5.35 16.11
CA TYR A 305 18.61 -6.60 15.34
C TYR A 305 19.07 -7.81 16.15
N GLU A 306 19.93 -7.64 17.16
CA GLU A 306 20.27 -8.73 18.09
C GLU A 306 19.07 -9.16 18.92
N ASP A 307 18.32 -8.21 19.45
CA ASP A 307 17.08 -8.47 20.17
C ASP A 307 16.02 -9.11 19.26
N LEU A 308 15.91 -8.63 18.01
CA LEU A 308 14.97 -9.17 17.04
C LEU A 308 15.31 -10.61 16.64
N ILE A 309 16.59 -10.95 16.44
CA ILE A 309 17.01 -12.32 16.13
C ILE A 309 16.62 -13.26 17.28
N GLN A 310 16.87 -12.86 18.53
CA GLN A 310 16.44 -13.63 19.70
C GLN A 310 14.92 -13.77 19.77
N ALA A 311 14.17 -12.71 19.44
CA ALA A 311 12.71 -12.75 19.39
C ALA A 311 12.19 -13.71 18.30
N ILE A 312 12.84 -13.74 17.13
CA ILE A 312 12.53 -14.68 16.03
C ILE A 312 12.76 -16.12 16.49
N GLU A 313 13.91 -16.39 17.12
CA GLU A 313 14.26 -17.72 17.64
C GLU A 313 13.26 -18.19 18.70
N LYS A 314 12.93 -17.34 19.66
CA LYS A 314 11.90 -17.63 20.67
C LYS A 314 10.53 -17.90 20.02
N THR A 315 10.14 -17.06 19.05
CA THR A 315 8.85 -17.21 18.36
C THR A 315 8.78 -18.52 17.56
N SER A 316 9.91 -19.03 17.05
CA SER A 316 9.93 -20.30 16.31
C SER A 316 9.54 -21.53 17.17
N GLN A 317 9.53 -21.40 18.50
CA GLN A 317 9.05 -22.42 19.43
C GLN A 317 7.51 -22.47 19.51
N ASN A 318 6.82 -21.40 19.09
CA ASN A 318 5.37 -21.31 19.10
C ASN A 318 4.82 -21.69 17.72
N ARG A 319 4.12 -22.84 17.64
CA ARG A 319 3.58 -23.34 16.36
C ARG A 319 2.67 -22.31 15.69
N GLY A 320 2.93 -22.05 14.41
CA GLY A 320 2.12 -21.16 13.59
C GLY A 320 2.33 -19.66 13.83
N ALA A 321 3.17 -19.29 14.80
CA ALA A 321 3.56 -17.91 15.03
C ALA A 321 4.82 -17.56 14.23
N PHE A 322 4.90 -16.32 13.75
CA PHE A 322 6.05 -15.86 12.98
C PHE A 322 6.24 -14.35 13.10
N ILE A 323 7.49 -13.92 12.97
CA ILE A 323 7.83 -12.50 12.81
C ILE A 323 8.14 -12.26 11.34
N LEU A 324 7.67 -11.15 10.79
CA LEU A 324 8.01 -10.71 9.44
C LEU A 324 8.14 -9.19 9.33
N ARG A 325 8.78 -8.75 8.26
CA ARG A 325 8.87 -7.33 7.89
C ARG A 325 7.98 -7.04 6.69
N LEU A 326 7.18 -5.97 6.75
CA LEU A 326 6.24 -5.61 5.68
C LEU A 326 6.15 -4.11 5.40
N ALA A 327 5.43 -3.77 4.32
CA ALA A 327 5.08 -2.42 3.87
C ALA A 327 6.27 -1.48 3.56
N TRP A 328 6.03 -0.16 3.55
CA TRP A 328 6.96 0.86 3.07
C TRP A 328 8.33 0.83 3.77
N GLY A 329 8.35 0.38 5.02
CA GLY A 329 9.56 0.23 5.83
C GLY A 329 10.54 -0.82 5.31
N SER A 330 10.07 -1.86 4.62
CA SER A 330 10.86 -3.04 4.26
C SER A 330 11.89 -2.79 3.15
N GLY A 331 11.69 -1.73 2.36
CA GLY A 331 12.61 -1.33 1.29
C GLY A 331 12.65 -2.33 0.13
N TRP A 332 13.61 -2.15 -0.78
CA TRP A 332 13.65 -2.94 -2.02
C TRP A 332 13.82 -4.45 -1.75
N ARG A 333 14.71 -4.84 -0.82
CA ARG A 333 14.91 -6.24 -0.45
C ARG A 333 13.65 -6.84 0.15
N GLY A 334 13.02 -6.17 1.11
CA GLY A 334 11.80 -6.65 1.76
C GLY A 334 10.52 -6.57 0.92
N MET A 335 10.57 -6.09 -0.33
CA MET A 335 9.44 -6.13 -1.26
C MET A 335 9.63 -7.18 -2.34
N THR A 336 10.58 -7.01 -3.25
CA THR A 336 10.71 -7.88 -4.43
C THR A 336 12.16 -8.22 -4.75
N GLY A 337 13.11 -7.78 -3.92
CA GLY A 337 14.51 -7.76 -4.30
C GLY A 337 15.39 -8.82 -3.66
N ASP A 338 15.00 -9.31 -2.48
CA ASP A 338 15.88 -10.17 -1.68
C ASP A 338 16.15 -11.55 -2.30
N TRP A 339 15.32 -11.95 -3.26
CA TRP A 339 15.55 -13.17 -4.01
C TRP A 339 16.64 -13.05 -5.08
N ILE A 340 17.11 -11.85 -5.44
CA ILE A 340 18.26 -11.69 -6.35
C ILE A 340 19.54 -11.60 -5.51
N GLY A 341 20.54 -12.42 -5.86
CA GLY A 341 21.83 -12.43 -5.17
C GLY A 341 22.61 -11.13 -5.37
N ASP A 342 23.53 -10.83 -4.46
CA ASP A 342 24.31 -9.58 -4.51
C ASP A 342 25.20 -9.51 -5.76
N GLU A 343 25.79 -10.63 -6.18
CA GLU A 343 26.60 -10.75 -7.40
C GLU A 343 25.78 -10.54 -8.67
N ASP A 344 24.58 -11.14 -8.75
CA ASP A 344 23.67 -10.94 -9.87
C ASP A 344 23.21 -9.47 -9.95
N MET A 345 22.89 -8.86 -8.81
CA MET A 345 22.54 -7.44 -8.78
C MET A 345 23.72 -6.54 -9.17
N ALA A 346 24.94 -6.87 -8.76
CA ALA A 346 26.14 -6.14 -9.17
C ALA A 346 26.34 -6.23 -10.68
N PHE A 347 26.26 -7.44 -11.25
CA PHE A 347 26.34 -7.67 -12.70
C PHE A 347 25.26 -6.88 -13.46
N LEU A 348 24.00 -6.94 -13.01
CA LEU A 348 22.89 -6.22 -13.65
C LEU A 348 23.09 -4.70 -13.65
N ARG A 349 23.68 -4.16 -12.59
CA ARG A 349 24.01 -2.73 -12.47
C ARG A 349 25.19 -2.35 -13.35
N GLU A 350 26.26 -3.16 -13.35
CA GLU A 350 27.46 -2.95 -14.16
C GLU A 350 27.14 -2.95 -15.66
N LYS A 351 26.31 -3.91 -16.12
CA LYS A 351 25.87 -3.99 -17.52
C LYS A 351 24.79 -2.96 -17.89
N GLY A 352 24.29 -2.20 -16.93
CA GLY A 352 23.25 -1.20 -17.16
C GLY A 352 21.86 -1.76 -17.47
N TYR A 353 21.63 -3.06 -17.26
CA TYR A 353 20.33 -3.72 -17.48
C TYR A 353 19.26 -3.24 -16.49
N VAL A 354 19.70 -2.75 -15.32
CA VAL A 354 18.85 -2.08 -14.33
C VAL A 354 19.44 -0.71 -13.95
N LYS A 355 18.58 0.30 -13.88
CA LYS A 355 18.95 1.67 -13.46
C LYS A 355 18.71 1.87 -11.97
N LEU A 356 19.31 1.01 -11.15
CA LEU A 356 19.12 1.00 -9.69
C LEU A 356 20.44 1.29 -8.96
N GLY A 357 20.34 2.07 -7.88
CA GLY A 357 21.50 2.47 -7.07
C GLY A 357 22.13 3.78 -7.55
N LYS A 358 23.38 4.01 -7.14
CA LYS A 358 24.19 5.16 -7.56
C LYS A 358 25.56 4.65 -8.00
N GLU A 359 26.11 5.24 -9.07
CA GLU A 359 27.47 4.99 -9.50
C GLU A 359 28.48 5.29 -8.38
N GLY A 360 29.55 4.49 -8.29
CA GLY A 360 30.55 4.57 -7.21
C GLY A 360 30.09 4.05 -5.85
N VAL A 361 28.89 3.48 -5.74
CA VAL A 361 28.39 2.81 -4.53
C VAL A 361 28.21 1.34 -4.84
N GLU A 362 29.06 0.49 -4.26
CA GLU A 362 29.06 -0.95 -4.57
C GLU A 362 27.85 -1.61 -3.91
N ILE A 363 27.58 -1.28 -2.65
CA ILE A 363 26.51 -1.91 -1.88
C ILE A 363 25.13 -1.48 -2.37
N PHE A 364 24.29 -2.47 -2.65
CA PHE A 364 22.90 -2.30 -3.01
C PHE A 364 21.95 -3.13 -2.10
N PRO A 365 20.80 -2.58 -1.67
CA PRO A 365 20.43 -1.18 -1.73
C PRO A 365 21.28 -0.35 -0.75
N LYS A 366 21.56 0.90 -1.13
CA LYS A 366 22.41 1.84 -0.37
C LYS A 366 21.71 2.61 0.75
N THR A 367 20.39 2.51 0.85
CA THR A 367 19.57 3.34 1.74
C THR A 367 18.77 2.48 2.71
N ARG A 368 18.65 2.92 3.97
CA ARG A 368 17.78 2.34 5.00
C ARG A 368 16.94 3.43 5.66
N ARG A 369 15.69 3.09 5.97
CA ARG A 369 14.71 3.98 6.62
C ARG A 369 14.63 3.61 8.09
N LEU A 370 14.83 4.59 8.97
CA LEU A 370 14.87 4.39 10.41
C LEU A 370 14.02 5.48 11.07
N ALA A 371 13.07 5.07 11.89
CA ALA A 371 12.36 5.96 12.80
C ALA A 371 13.24 6.26 14.02
N ILE A 372 12.95 7.37 14.70
CA ILE A 372 13.62 7.73 15.96
C ILE A 372 13.11 6.82 17.06
N ASP A 373 14.01 6.16 17.78
CA ASP A 373 13.65 5.42 18.99
C ASP A 373 13.43 6.41 20.14
N PRO A 374 12.23 6.49 20.73
CA PRO A 374 11.97 7.40 21.85
C PRO A 374 12.82 7.08 23.10
N LYS A 375 13.36 5.87 23.23
CA LYS A 375 14.17 5.46 24.40
C LYS A 375 15.55 6.10 24.43
N ASN A 376 16.17 6.26 23.27
CA ASN A 376 17.55 6.73 23.15
C ASN A 376 17.69 7.96 22.23
N ASN A 377 16.59 8.41 21.62
CA ASN A 377 16.52 9.54 20.70
C ASN A 377 17.48 9.42 19.50
N THR A 378 17.69 8.20 19.01
CA THR A 378 18.49 7.91 17.81
C THR A 378 17.65 7.26 16.72
N PRO A 379 17.95 7.48 15.43
CA PRO A 379 17.31 6.78 14.32
C PRO A 379 17.74 5.32 14.30
N SER A 380 17.07 4.49 15.09
CA SER A 380 17.45 3.10 15.30
C SER A 380 16.34 2.08 15.15
N LEU A 381 15.09 2.51 14.89
CA LEU A 381 13.97 1.61 14.66
C LEU A 381 13.72 1.39 13.17
N PRO A 382 14.01 0.20 12.60
CA PRO A 382 13.54 -0.15 11.26
C PRO A 382 12.02 -0.28 11.26
N LEU A 383 11.36 0.17 10.21
CA LEU A 383 9.91 0.13 10.13
C LEU A 383 9.37 -1.23 9.66
N GLY A 384 8.18 -1.56 10.16
CA GLY A 384 7.31 -2.61 9.63
C GLY A 384 7.60 -4.04 10.10
N TRP A 385 8.32 -4.24 11.21
CA TRP A 385 8.43 -5.56 11.83
C TRP A 385 7.19 -5.85 12.67
N VAL A 386 6.59 -7.02 12.45
CA VAL A 386 5.36 -7.44 13.13
C VAL A 386 5.49 -8.89 13.60
N LEU A 387 4.89 -9.19 14.74
CA LEU A 387 4.66 -10.54 15.25
C LEU A 387 3.24 -10.97 14.85
N VAL A 388 3.10 -12.15 14.27
CA VAL A 388 1.82 -12.75 13.90
C VAL A 388 1.64 -14.01 14.74
N GLU A 389 0.51 -14.10 15.44
CA GLU A 389 0.19 -15.22 16.33
C GLU A 389 -1.21 -15.76 16.03
N PRO A 390 -1.41 -17.09 16.02
CA PRO A 390 -2.75 -17.67 15.98
C PRO A 390 -3.50 -17.35 17.28
N VAL A 391 -4.74 -16.89 17.15
CA VAL A 391 -5.66 -16.64 18.27
C VAL A 391 -7.01 -17.29 18.00
N GLU A 392 -7.87 -17.32 19.01
CA GLU A 392 -9.20 -17.91 18.89
C GLU A 392 -10.08 -17.14 17.87
N ALA A 393 -10.90 -17.87 17.13
CA ALA A 393 -11.74 -17.30 16.06
C ALA A 393 -12.67 -16.17 16.54
N ARG A 394 -13.12 -16.22 17.79
CA ARG A 394 -13.99 -15.18 18.39
C ARG A 394 -13.34 -13.80 18.49
N SER A 395 -12.02 -13.71 18.37
CA SER A 395 -11.30 -12.44 18.35
C SER A 395 -11.55 -11.66 17.05
N PHE A 396 -11.91 -12.33 15.96
CA PHE A 396 -12.34 -11.70 14.72
C PHE A 396 -13.86 -11.60 14.68
N ARG A 397 -14.41 -10.61 15.38
CA ARG A 397 -15.82 -10.22 15.26
C ARG A 397 -15.87 -8.90 14.52
N LEU A 398 -16.45 -8.90 13.32
CA LEU A 398 -16.84 -7.64 12.70
C LEU A 398 -17.72 -6.87 13.68
N LYS A 399 -17.43 -5.58 13.87
CA LYS A 399 -18.34 -4.70 14.61
C LYS A 399 -19.72 -4.90 13.96
N PRO A 400 -20.79 -5.21 14.72
CA PRO A 400 -22.14 -5.13 14.18
C PRO A 400 -22.26 -3.79 13.48
N ILE A 401 -22.84 -3.76 12.29
CA ILE A 401 -23.27 -2.51 11.67
C ILE A 401 -24.32 -1.95 12.63
N ALA A 402 -23.88 -1.15 13.60
CA ALA A 402 -24.77 -0.35 14.39
C ALA A 402 -25.40 0.59 13.38
N THR A 403 -26.66 0.35 13.07
CA THR A 403 -27.51 1.24 12.29
C THR A 403 -27.23 2.64 12.78
N MET A 404 -26.82 3.54 11.89
CA MET A 404 -26.90 4.97 12.12
C MET A 404 -28.38 5.34 12.30
N GLN A 405 -28.93 5.04 13.46
CA GLN A 405 -30.03 5.80 14.02
C GLN A 405 -29.37 6.80 14.95
N GLN A 406 -29.44 8.05 14.48
CA GLN A 406 -29.10 9.25 15.20
C GLN A 406 -29.48 9.13 16.68
N THR A 407 -28.55 9.53 17.55
CA THR A 407 -28.88 10.15 18.82
C THR A 407 -29.68 11.43 18.54
N ALA A 408 -30.97 11.27 18.26
CA ALA A 408 -31.97 12.29 18.44
C ALA A 408 -32.85 11.80 19.59
N THR A 409 -32.64 12.38 20.76
CA THR A 409 -33.56 12.30 21.89
C THR A 409 -34.94 12.76 21.43
N VAL A 410 -35.88 11.82 21.29
CA VAL A 410 -37.32 12.12 21.23
C VAL A 410 -38.00 11.14 22.18
N GLU A 411 -38.71 11.72 23.14
CA GLU A 411 -39.51 11.02 24.15
C GLU A 411 -40.53 10.07 23.50
N GLU A 412 -40.70 8.90 24.11
CA GLU A 412 -41.71 7.91 23.72
C GLU A 412 -43.14 8.47 23.84
N PRO A 413 -44.02 8.14 22.88
CA PRO A 413 -45.43 7.97 23.18
C PRO A 413 -45.82 6.49 23.05
N SER A 414 -46.18 5.92 24.20
CA SER A 414 -47.30 5.02 24.43
C SER A 414 -47.58 3.90 23.41
N ALA A 415 -47.33 2.67 23.86
CA ALA A 415 -47.79 1.43 23.28
C ALA A 415 -49.27 1.44 22.82
N ILE A 416 -49.50 1.12 21.55
CA ILE A 416 -50.77 0.58 21.07
C ILE A 416 -50.48 -0.83 20.55
N ALA A 417 -51.07 -1.81 21.24
CA ALA A 417 -50.98 -3.22 20.90
C ALA A 417 -51.66 -3.50 19.54
N VAL A 418 -50.93 -4.15 18.63
CA VAL A 418 -51.52 -4.74 17.41
C VAL A 418 -51.27 -6.24 17.43
N LYS A 419 -52.37 -6.99 17.33
CA LYS A 419 -52.43 -8.45 17.32
C LYS A 419 -51.70 -9.04 16.10
N PRO A 420 -51.13 -10.25 16.21
CA PRO A 420 -50.44 -10.90 15.09
C PRO A 420 -51.44 -11.27 13.99
N GLN A 421 -51.25 -10.71 12.79
CA GLN A 421 -51.96 -11.13 11.58
C GLN A 421 -51.12 -12.16 10.80
N THR A 422 -51.84 -13.13 10.25
CA THR A 422 -51.39 -14.27 9.44
C THR A 422 -50.60 -13.83 8.18
N PRO A 423 -49.64 -14.63 7.67
CA PRO A 423 -48.79 -14.21 6.56
C PRO A 423 -49.58 -14.00 5.27
N LEU A 424 -49.55 -12.76 4.76
CA LEU A 424 -50.03 -12.43 3.42
C LEU A 424 -49.01 -12.86 2.38
N THR A 425 -49.49 -13.60 1.40
CA THR A 425 -48.79 -14.00 0.17
C THR A 425 -48.31 -12.76 -0.57
N THR A 426 -47.00 -12.63 -0.74
CA THR A 426 -46.38 -11.55 -1.53
C THR A 426 -46.69 -11.75 -3.01
N GLN A 427 -47.42 -10.80 -3.61
CA GLN A 427 -47.38 -10.64 -5.06
C GLN A 427 -46.02 -10.04 -5.46
N PRO A 428 -45.44 -10.44 -6.60
CA PRO A 428 -44.22 -9.84 -7.10
C PRO A 428 -44.44 -8.36 -7.42
N GLU A 429 -43.51 -7.51 -6.99
CA GLU A 429 -43.50 -6.08 -7.33
C GLU A 429 -43.50 -5.88 -8.85
N PRO A 430 -44.20 -4.83 -9.36
CA PRO A 430 -44.12 -4.48 -10.76
C PRO A 430 -42.69 -4.08 -11.14
N PRO A 431 -42.23 -4.41 -12.36
CA PRO A 431 -40.89 -4.04 -12.81
C PRO A 431 -40.69 -2.51 -12.75
N PRO A 432 -39.46 -2.05 -12.46
CA PRO A 432 -39.15 -0.62 -12.42
C PRO A 432 -39.53 0.03 -13.76
N ALA A 433 -40.04 1.27 -13.69
CA ALA A 433 -40.41 2.03 -14.86
C ALA A 433 -39.21 2.13 -15.84
N PRO A 434 -39.44 2.01 -17.17
CA PRO A 434 -38.37 2.11 -18.15
C PRO A 434 -37.68 3.48 -18.02
N ILE A 435 -36.36 3.44 -17.82
CA ILE A 435 -35.50 4.62 -17.78
C ILE A 435 -35.62 5.32 -19.14
N ASP A 436 -35.82 6.64 -19.14
CA ASP A 436 -35.88 7.44 -20.37
C ASP A 436 -34.55 7.28 -21.14
N PRO A 437 -34.57 6.74 -22.39
CA PRO A 437 -33.38 6.56 -23.20
C PRO A 437 -32.59 7.85 -23.45
N GLU A 438 -33.20 9.02 -23.36
CA GLU A 438 -32.48 10.29 -23.45
C GLU A 438 -31.65 10.58 -22.19
N VAL A 439 -32.21 10.32 -21.01
CA VAL A 439 -31.52 10.50 -19.72
C VAL A 439 -30.33 9.54 -19.63
N GLU A 440 -30.52 8.29 -20.04
CA GLU A 440 -29.43 7.29 -20.05
C GLU A 440 -28.29 7.70 -20.99
N ARG A 441 -28.60 8.24 -22.17
CA ARG A 441 -27.57 8.72 -23.12
C ARG A 441 -26.79 9.91 -22.58
N GLN A 442 -27.45 10.86 -21.91
CA GLN A 442 -26.77 12.00 -21.31
C GLN A 442 -25.87 11.58 -20.14
N GLU A 443 -26.32 10.67 -19.27
CA GLU A 443 -25.47 10.14 -18.20
C GLU A 443 -24.23 9.42 -18.73
N GLN A 444 -24.39 8.63 -19.81
CA GLN A 444 -23.25 7.94 -20.43
C GLN A 444 -22.24 8.92 -21.02
N LEU A 445 -22.72 9.99 -21.67
CA LEU A 445 -21.86 11.05 -22.20
C LEU A 445 -21.12 11.80 -21.09
N GLU A 446 -21.81 12.16 -20.00
CA GLU A 446 -21.21 12.83 -18.84
C GLU A 446 -20.13 11.96 -18.17
N ARG A 447 -20.42 10.68 -17.94
CA ARG A 447 -19.44 9.72 -17.38
C ARG A 447 -18.20 9.63 -18.27
N PHE A 448 -18.38 9.61 -19.58
CA PHE A 448 -17.28 9.57 -20.54
C PHE A 448 -16.47 10.87 -20.55
N GLN A 449 -17.13 12.03 -20.48
CA GLN A 449 -16.48 13.33 -20.37
C GLN A 449 -15.64 13.44 -19.09
N GLN A 450 -16.18 13.03 -17.94
CA GLN A 450 -15.44 13.02 -16.67
C GLN A 450 -14.20 12.13 -16.75
N ARG A 451 -14.31 10.98 -17.43
CA ARG A 451 -13.18 10.07 -17.66
C ARG A 451 -12.07 10.72 -18.50
N ILE A 452 -12.43 11.39 -19.60
CA ILE A 452 -11.48 12.13 -20.44
C ILE A 452 -10.78 13.27 -19.68
N GLN A 453 -11.51 13.95 -18.80
CA GLN A 453 -10.95 15.04 -17.98
C GLN A 453 -9.94 14.52 -16.94
N ARG A 454 -10.23 13.38 -16.30
CA ARG A 454 -9.37 12.77 -15.27
C ARG A 454 -8.16 12.03 -15.83
N ALA A 455 -8.12 11.73 -17.14
CA ALA A 455 -6.99 11.07 -17.78
C ALA A 455 -5.72 11.95 -17.78
N THR A 456 -4.89 11.78 -16.75
CA THR A 456 -3.59 12.48 -16.58
C THR A 456 -2.52 11.94 -17.54
N ALA A 457 -2.66 10.68 -17.98
CA ALA A 457 -1.81 10.03 -18.96
C ALA A 457 -2.61 9.60 -20.20
N PHE A 458 -3.21 10.58 -20.91
CA PHE A 458 -4.09 10.35 -22.06
C PHE A 458 -3.56 9.28 -23.05
N GLN A 459 -2.26 9.27 -23.34
CA GLN A 459 -1.63 8.31 -24.26
C GLN A 459 -1.71 6.84 -23.81
N ALA A 460 -1.79 6.58 -22.49
CA ALA A 460 -1.92 5.24 -21.93
C ALA A 460 -3.38 4.74 -21.88
N GLU A 461 -4.34 5.67 -21.85
CA GLU A 461 -5.77 5.36 -21.67
C GLU A 461 -6.58 5.42 -22.98
N VAL A 462 -6.06 6.14 -23.98
CA VAL A 462 -6.78 6.42 -25.23
C VAL A 462 -7.20 5.17 -26.00
N GLU A 463 -6.38 4.11 -26.03
CA GLU A 463 -6.77 2.86 -26.71
C GLU A 463 -8.01 2.22 -26.08
N HIS A 464 -8.13 2.28 -24.74
CA HIS A 464 -9.29 1.76 -24.05
C HIS A 464 -10.51 2.65 -24.29
N MET A 465 -10.34 3.98 -24.25
CA MET A 465 -11.44 4.91 -24.53
C MET A 465 -11.99 4.76 -25.96
N ILE A 466 -11.12 4.53 -26.95
CA ILE A 466 -11.54 4.26 -28.33
C ILE A 466 -12.38 2.98 -28.41
N ARG A 467 -12.00 1.90 -27.70
CA ARG A 467 -12.80 0.67 -27.66
C ARG A 467 -14.18 0.90 -27.07
N VAL A 468 -14.29 1.71 -26.02
CA VAL A 468 -15.59 2.08 -25.44
C VAL A 468 -16.45 2.77 -26.50
N VAL A 469 -15.91 3.76 -27.22
CA VAL A 469 -16.64 4.43 -28.31
C VAL A 469 -17.03 3.47 -29.44
N GLN A 470 -16.15 2.55 -29.83
CA GLN A 470 -16.45 1.58 -30.88
C GLN A 470 -17.57 0.60 -30.50
N GLN A 471 -17.66 0.24 -29.21
CA GLN A 471 -18.67 -0.66 -28.65
C GLN A 471 -20.00 0.02 -28.33
N THR A 472 -20.07 1.36 -28.33
CA THR A 472 -21.33 2.09 -28.15
C THR A 472 -22.28 1.83 -29.31
N ALA A 473 -23.45 1.26 -29.01
CA ALA A 473 -24.47 0.92 -30.01
C ALA A 473 -25.24 2.15 -30.52
N ASP A 474 -25.45 3.16 -29.67
CA ASP A 474 -26.12 4.40 -30.06
C ASP A 474 -25.20 5.29 -30.92
N HIS A 475 -25.66 5.63 -32.12
CA HIS A 475 -24.87 6.37 -33.11
C HIS A 475 -24.64 7.84 -32.71
N TRP A 476 -25.61 8.48 -32.05
CA TRP A 476 -25.46 9.86 -31.58
C TRP A 476 -24.41 9.92 -30.46
N LEU A 477 -24.54 9.05 -29.46
CA LEU A 477 -23.62 8.98 -28.34
C LEU A 477 -22.20 8.63 -28.80
N LYS A 478 -22.07 7.69 -29.73
CA LYS A 478 -20.79 7.33 -30.36
C LYS A 478 -20.10 8.53 -31.01
N ARG A 479 -20.88 9.39 -31.69
CA ARG A 479 -20.38 10.62 -32.32
C ARG A 479 -19.90 11.66 -31.31
N GLU A 480 -20.69 11.91 -30.27
CA GLU A 480 -20.33 12.87 -29.23
C GLU A 480 -19.09 12.43 -28.45
N MET A 481 -18.99 11.15 -28.10
CA MET A 481 -17.82 10.59 -27.45
C MET A 481 -16.56 10.67 -28.34
N ALA A 482 -16.68 10.39 -29.64
CA ALA A 482 -15.57 10.54 -30.58
C ALA A 482 -15.10 12.00 -30.65
N ALA A 483 -16.02 12.97 -30.72
CA ALA A 483 -15.70 14.39 -30.74
C ALA A 483 -14.94 14.85 -29.47
N LEU A 484 -15.34 14.35 -28.30
CA LEU A 484 -14.64 14.63 -27.04
C LEU A 484 -13.20 14.10 -27.02
N LEU A 485 -12.97 12.90 -27.56
CA LEU A 485 -11.62 12.32 -27.68
C LEU A 485 -10.72 13.15 -28.60
N VAL A 486 -11.24 13.59 -29.74
CA VAL A 486 -10.51 14.44 -30.69
C VAL A 486 -10.16 15.78 -30.06
N LYS A 487 -11.13 16.42 -29.40
CA LYS A 487 -10.92 17.69 -28.70
C LYS A 487 -9.83 17.58 -27.63
N LYS A 488 -9.82 16.50 -26.85
CA LYS A 488 -8.77 16.24 -25.86
C LYS A 488 -7.40 15.97 -26.51
N ALA A 489 -7.35 15.21 -27.60
CA ALA A 489 -6.11 14.93 -28.32
C ALA A 489 -5.49 16.21 -28.90
N GLN A 490 -6.33 17.09 -29.47
CA GLN A 490 -5.91 18.39 -30.00
C GLN A 490 -5.45 19.35 -28.88
N SER A 491 -5.99 19.23 -27.67
CA SER A 491 -5.61 20.08 -26.53
C SER A 491 -4.31 19.64 -25.83
N LEU A 492 -3.64 18.57 -26.28
CA LEU A 492 -2.40 18.11 -25.66
C LEU A 492 -1.25 19.12 -25.85
N PRO A 493 -0.38 19.30 -24.83
CA PRO A 493 0.71 20.27 -24.89
C PRO A 493 1.71 19.95 -26.02
N ASN A 494 2.43 20.97 -26.49
CA ASN A 494 3.48 20.85 -27.50
C ASN A 494 3.04 20.24 -28.84
N LYS A 495 1.75 20.38 -29.20
CA LYS A 495 1.17 19.76 -30.41
C LYS A 495 1.44 18.24 -30.46
N ALA A 496 1.39 17.57 -29.30
CA ALA A 496 1.76 16.16 -29.17
C ALA A 496 0.99 15.24 -30.12
N TYR A 497 -0.28 15.55 -30.40
CA TYR A 497 -1.10 14.77 -31.34
C TYR A 497 -0.63 14.94 -32.80
N ALA A 498 -0.41 16.16 -33.27
CA ALA A 498 0.13 16.40 -34.62
C ALA A 498 1.52 15.77 -34.81
N LYS A 499 2.37 15.80 -33.78
CA LYS A 499 3.65 15.10 -33.78
C LYS A 499 3.47 13.59 -33.84
N ALA A 500 2.54 13.02 -33.06
CA ALA A 500 2.24 11.60 -33.06
C ALA A 500 1.66 11.10 -34.39
N GLN A 501 0.87 11.92 -35.09
CA GLN A 501 0.40 11.65 -36.45
C GLN A 501 1.58 11.56 -37.42
N LYS A 502 2.50 12.55 -37.40
CA LYS A 502 3.71 12.56 -38.23
C LYS A 502 4.64 11.37 -37.94
N ASP A 503 4.79 11.02 -36.68
CA ASP A 503 5.63 9.90 -36.21
C ASP A 503 4.95 8.53 -36.37
N GLY A 504 3.73 8.47 -36.94
CA GLY A 504 2.99 7.23 -37.21
C GLY A 504 2.62 6.44 -35.96
N LYS A 505 2.44 7.10 -34.80
CA LYS A 505 2.13 6.44 -33.53
C LYS A 505 0.75 5.77 -33.59
N ARG A 506 0.68 4.55 -33.05
CA ARG A 506 -0.52 3.69 -33.07
C ARG A 506 -1.78 4.40 -32.58
N TRP A 507 -1.73 5.03 -31.42
CA TRP A 507 -2.90 5.69 -30.83
C TRP A 507 -3.41 6.87 -31.67
N ALA A 508 -2.53 7.59 -32.36
CA ALA A 508 -2.93 8.70 -33.23
C ALA A 508 -3.65 8.17 -34.48
N LYS A 509 -3.16 7.08 -35.06
CA LYS A 509 -3.84 6.39 -36.17
C LYS A 509 -5.23 5.89 -35.77
N MET A 510 -5.38 5.35 -34.56
CA MET A 510 -6.68 4.88 -34.08
C MET A 510 -7.69 6.02 -33.88
N ILE A 511 -7.26 7.21 -33.47
CA ILE A 511 -8.14 8.39 -33.43
C ILE A 511 -8.52 8.81 -34.86
N ASP A 512 -7.57 8.83 -35.80
CA ASP A 512 -7.82 9.19 -37.19
C ASP A 512 -8.78 8.19 -37.88
N GLU A 513 -8.66 6.90 -37.56
CA GLU A 513 -9.59 5.84 -37.99
C GLU A 513 -10.97 6.02 -37.35
N LEU A 514 -11.04 6.32 -36.05
CA LEU A 514 -12.32 6.59 -35.37
C LEU A 514 -13.07 7.78 -36.00
N ILE A 515 -12.37 8.84 -36.41
CA ILE A 515 -12.97 9.99 -37.11
C ILE A 515 -13.54 9.56 -38.47
N ARG A 516 -12.90 8.61 -39.17
CA ARG A 516 -13.37 8.12 -40.47
C ARG A 516 -14.57 7.17 -40.33
N GLU A 517 -14.63 6.43 -39.22
CA GLU A 517 -15.70 5.48 -38.91
C GLU A 517 -16.98 6.15 -38.39
N VAL A 518 -16.87 7.39 -37.87
CA VAL A 518 -17.99 8.11 -37.23
C VAL A 518 -18.19 9.47 -37.94
N PRO A 519 -19.00 9.53 -39.01
CA PRO A 519 -19.23 10.75 -39.80
C PRO A 519 -19.96 11.88 -39.04
#